data_AF-A0A7C3P8T8-F1
#
_entry.id   AF-A0A7C3P8T8-F1
#
_cell.length_a   1.000
_cell.length_b   1.000
_cell.length_c   1.000
_cell.angle_alpha   90.00
_cell.angle_beta   90.00
_cell.angle_gamma   90.00
#
_symmetry.space_group_name_H-M   'P 1'
#
loop_
_entity.id
_entity.type
_entity.pdbx_description
1 polymer ?
#
loop_
_entity_poly.entity_id
_entity_poly.type
_entity_poly.pdbx_seq_one_letter_code
_entity_poly.pdbx_strand_id
1 'polypeptide(L)'
;MMARKTSAKGLINTHDAGSSVKRQLEVILQVLGGTKTVPQACEELAISESSFHRLREKALSGALEGLAPRPAGRPAKVDDTDPEVKALKDEIQELRIELQCSRVREELALVMPHVLQPAEDEKKTPRGAQEISVRRKGTSGG
;
A
#
# COMPACT_ATOMS: atom_id res chain seq x y z
N MET A 1 43.18 -11.44 -30.50
CA MET A 1 42.28 -11.23 -29.34
C MET A 1 41.10 -12.18 -29.48
N MET A 2 40.98 -13.21 -28.63
CA MET A 2 39.80 -14.08 -28.65
C MET A 2 38.64 -13.37 -27.95
N ALA A 3 37.58 -13.04 -28.71
CA ALA A 3 36.34 -12.50 -28.15
C ALA A 3 35.76 -13.52 -27.16
N ARG A 4 35.57 -13.11 -25.91
CA ARG A 4 34.97 -13.97 -24.88
C ARG A 4 33.51 -14.21 -25.28
N LYS A 5 33.09 -15.48 -25.45
CA LYS A 5 31.69 -15.81 -25.73
C LYS A 5 30.85 -15.47 -24.50
N THR A 6 30.22 -14.29 -24.48
CA THR A 6 29.32 -13.87 -23.41
C THR A 6 27.95 -14.48 -23.60
N SER A 7 27.45 -15.17 -22.58
CA SER A 7 26.06 -15.65 -22.54
C SER A 7 25.21 -14.68 -21.73
N ALA A 8 23.97 -14.42 -22.17
CA ALA A 8 23.01 -13.58 -21.45
C ALA A 8 22.85 -14.03 -19.99
N LYS A 9 22.79 -15.35 -19.74
CA LYS A 9 22.70 -15.91 -18.39
C LYS A 9 23.89 -15.53 -17.51
N GLY A 10 25.09 -15.52 -18.08
CA GLY A 10 26.31 -15.14 -17.37
C GLY A 10 26.29 -13.67 -16.94
N LEU A 11 25.81 -12.78 -17.81
CA LEU A 11 25.66 -11.35 -17.54
C LEU A 11 24.57 -11.07 -16.49
N ILE A 12 23.47 -11.82 -16.49
CA ILE A 12 22.41 -11.64 -15.49
C ILE A 12 22.92 -12.03 -14.08
N ASN A 13 23.72 -13.09 -13.99
CA ASN A 13 24.16 -13.62 -12.70
C ASN A 13 25.09 -12.67 -11.93
N THR A 14 25.77 -11.74 -12.61
CA THR A 14 26.66 -10.76 -11.97
C THR A 14 25.92 -9.65 -11.23
N HIS A 15 24.62 -9.45 -11.49
CA HIS A 15 23.84 -8.43 -10.79
C HIS A 15 23.39 -8.91 -9.41
N ASP A 16 23.32 -8.00 -8.45
CA ASP A 16 22.75 -8.29 -7.13
C ASP A 16 21.22 -8.21 -7.20
N ALA A 17 20.59 -9.38 -7.38
CA ALA A 17 19.14 -9.52 -7.50
C ALA A 17 18.73 -10.94 -7.09
N GLY A 18 17.48 -11.08 -6.64
CA GLY A 18 16.89 -12.37 -6.29
C GLY A 18 16.90 -13.37 -7.46
N SER A 19 17.02 -14.66 -7.13
CA SER A 19 17.07 -15.75 -8.13
C SER A 19 15.85 -15.79 -9.04
N SER A 20 14.65 -15.50 -8.50
CA SER A 20 13.40 -15.41 -9.26
C SER A 20 13.44 -14.28 -10.31
N VAL A 21 13.96 -13.10 -9.94
CA VAL A 21 14.07 -11.94 -10.83
C VAL A 21 15.08 -12.20 -11.95
N LYS A 22 16.23 -12.79 -11.61
CA LYS A 22 17.24 -13.23 -12.59
C LYS A 22 16.63 -14.21 -13.58
N ARG A 23 15.81 -15.17 -13.11
CA ARG A 23 15.16 -16.14 -13.98
C ARG A 23 14.13 -15.48 -14.90
N GLN A 24 13.30 -14.59 -14.38
CA GLN A 24 12.35 -13.81 -15.18
C GLN A 24 13.05 -13.05 -16.31
N LEU A 25 14.15 -12.35 -16.00
CA LEU A 25 14.93 -11.62 -17.01
C LEU A 25 15.52 -12.56 -18.06
N GLU A 26 16.07 -13.71 -17.66
CA GLU A 26 16.61 -14.70 -18.61
C GLU A 26 15.54 -15.18 -19.61
N VAL A 27 14.34 -15.48 -19.12
CA VAL A 27 13.21 -15.92 -19.96
C VAL A 27 12.75 -14.80 -20.90
N ILE A 28 12.66 -13.56 -20.42
CA ILE A 28 12.30 -12.40 -21.25
C ILE A 28 13.30 -12.24 -22.39
N LEU A 29 14.60 -12.32 -22.10
CA LEU A 29 15.64 -12.19 -23.14
C LEU A 29 15.60 -13.34 -24.16
N GLN A 30 15.24 -14.56 -23.74
CA GLN A 30 15.06 -15.68 -24.66
C GLN A 30 13.89 -15.47 -25.61
N VAL A 31 12.77 -14.91 -25.11
CA VAL A 31 11.61 -14.56 -25.93
C VAL A 31 11.93 -13.42 -26.90
N LEU A 32 12.58 -12.36 -26.43
CA LEU A 32 13.00 -11.25 -27.29
C LEU A 32 14.03 -11.69 -28.34
N GLY A 33 14.91 -12.62 -27.99
CA GLY A 33 15.88 -13.23 -28.90
C GLY A 33 15.29 -14.29 -29.84
N GLY A 34 13.98 -14.54 -29.80
CA GLY A 34 13.30 -15.51 -30.67
C GLY A 34 13.64 -16.98 -30.40
N THR A 35 14.34 -17.26 -29.30
CA THR A 35 14.75 -18.63 -28.91
C THR A 35 13.68 -19.35 -28.09
N LYS A 36 12.66 -18.62 -27.62
CA LYS A 36 11.52 -19.14 -26.86
C LYS A 36 10.24 -18.39 -27.28
N THR A 37 9.10 -19.07 -27.27
CA THR A 37 7.81 -18.44 -27.55
C THR A 37 7.16 -17.88 -26.27
N VAL A 38 6.20 -16.97 -26.42
CA VAL A 38 5.45 -16.41 -25.28
C VAL A 38 4.72 -17.50 -24.48
N PRO A 39 4.00 -18.46 -25.09
CA PRO A 39 3.35 -19.55 -24.35
C PRO A 39 4.34 -20.39 -23.53
N GLN A 40 5.49 -20.76 -24.11
CA GLN A 40 6.54 -21.52 -23.42
C GLN A 40 7.11 -20.75 -22.22
N ALA A 41 7.26 -19.43 -22.35
CA ALA A 41 7.70 -18.58 -21.25
C ALA A 41 6.67 -18.49 -20.13
N CYS A 42 5.38 -18.43 -20.47
CA CYS A 42 4.28 -18.39 -19.50
C CYS A 42 4.18 -19.69 -18.70
N GLU A 43 4.32 -20.84 -19.38
CA GLU A 43 4.37 -22.16 -18.74
C GLU A 43 5.55 -22.27 -17.78
N GLU A 44 6.73 -21.85 -18.20
CA GLU A 44 7.95 -21.95 -17.38
C GLU A 44 7.91 -21.04 -16.15
N LEU A 45 7.37 -19.83 -16.30
CA LEU A 45 7.26 -18.87 -15.21
C LEU A 45 6.00 -19.08 -14.35
N ALA A 46 5.11 -20.00 -14.75
CA ALA A 46 3.81 -20.24 -14.13
C ALA A 46 2.96 -18.95 -13.99
N ILE A 47 2.90 -18.15 -15.06
CA ILE A 47 2.13 -16.89 -15.10
C ILE A 47 1.21 -16.82 -16.34
N SER A 48 0.20 -15.96 -16.28
CA SER A 48 -0.64 -15.66 -17.43
C SER A 48 0.12 -14.86 -18.50
N GLU A 49 -0.34 -14.97 -19.76
CA GLU A 49 0.19 -14.19 -20.88
C GLU A 49 0.09 -12.68 -20.64
N SER A 50 -1.03 -12.21 -20.06
CA SER A 50 -1.20 -10.81 -19.64
C SER A 50 -0.13 -10.35 -18.64
N SER A 51 0.22 -11.21 -17.67
CA SER A 51 1.25 -10.92 -16.68
C SER A 51 2.63 -10.91 -17.33
N PHE A 52 2.89 -11.82 -18.26
CA PHE A 52 4.15 -11.86 -19.02
C PHE A 52 4.33 -10.60 -19.88
N HIS A 53 3.28 -10.13 -20.56
CA HIS A 53 3.34 -8.89 -21.35
C HIS A 53 3.69 -7.68 -20.49
N ARG A 54 3.03 -7.51 -19.33
CA ARG A 54 3.33 -6.44 -18.38
C ARG A 54 4.76 -6.52 -17.84
N LEU A 55 5.22 -7.72 -17.53
CA LEU A 55 6.59 -7.96 -17.07
C LEU A 55 7.62 -7.58 -18.13
N ARG A 56 7.38 -7.96 -19.39
CA ARG A 56 8.22 -7.63 -20.53
C ARG A 56 8.25 -6.12 -20.79
N GLU A 57 7.09 -5.47 -20.76
CA GLU A 57 6.99 -4.02 -20.92
C GLU A 57 7.80 -3.28 -19.85
N LYS A 58 7.60 -3.64 -18.57
CA LYS A 58 8.37 -3.07 -17.45
C LYS A 58 9.88 -3.23 -17.63
N ALA A 59 10.33 -4.41 -18.07
CA ALA A 59 11.75 -4.67 -18.30
C ALA A 59 12.33 -3.79 -19.42
N LEU A 60 11.60 -3.64 -20.53
CA LEU A 60 12.03 -2.81 -21.65
C LEU A 60 12.03 -1.32 -21.31
N SER A 61 10.99 -0.82 -20.64
CA SER A 61 10.93 0.57 -20.19
C SER A 61 12.08 0.91 -19.25
N GLY A 62 12.35 0.05 -18.26
CA GLY A 62 13.50 0.26 -17.36
C GLY A 62 14.85 0.20 -18.06
N ALA A 63 15.00 -0.64 -19.09
CA ALA A 63 16.22 -0.68 -19.91
C ALA A 63 16.40 0.61 -20.72
N LEU A 64 15.33 1.12 -21.34
CA LEU A 64 15.36 2.40 -22.08
C LEU A 64 15.67 3.57 -21.16
N GLU A 65 15.05 3.64 -19.98
CA GLU A 65 15.33 4.65 -18.96
C GLU A 65 16.79 4.60 -18.47
N GLY A 66 17.32 3.39 -18.26
CA GLY A 66 18.70 3.20 -17.85
C GLY A 66 19.72 3.58 -18.93
N LEU A 67 19.34 3.47 -20.21
CA LEU A 67 20.17 3.84 -21.35
C LEU A 67 20.05 5.34 -21.71
N ALA A 68 18.99 6.01 -21.25
CA ALA A 68 18.79 7.42 -21.53
C ALA A 68 19.94 8.27 -20.94
N PRO A 69 20.44 9.28 -21.68
CA PRO A 69 21.48 10.16 -21.18
C PRO A 69 20.96 10.93 -19.97
N ARG A 70 21.57 10.69 -18.81
CA ARG A 70 21.32 11.51 -17.61
C ARG A 70 22.16 12.78 -17.72
N PRO A 71 21.57 13.98 -17.51
CA PRO A 71 22.34 15.22 -17.53
C PRO A 71 23.50 15.12 -16.54
N ALA A 72 24.68 15.58 -16.96
CA ALA A 72 25.87 15.55 -16.12
C ALA A 72 25.67 16.40 -14.88
N GLY A 73 25.65 15.75 -13.71
CA GLY A 73 25.44 16.35 -12.40
C GLY A 73 24.98 15.28 -11.42
N ARG A 74 25.26 15.44 -10.12
CA ARG A 74 24.55 14.67 -9.10
C ARG A 74 23.07 14.95 -9.36
N PRO A 75 22.21 13.95 -9.66
CA PRO A 75 20.79 14.20 -9.77
C PRO A 75 20.41 14.98 -8.52
N ALA A 76 19.73 16.13 -8.70
CA ALA A 76 19.07 16.76 -7.57
C ALA A 76 18.31 15.64 -6.87
N LYS A 77 18.35 15.60 -5.54
CA LYS A 77 17.33 14.85 -4.81
C LYS A 77 16.02 15.46 -5.33
N VAL A 78 15.39 14.78 -6.29
CA VAL A 78 13.97 14.87 -6.45
C VAL A 78 13.54 14.33 -5.11
N ASP A 79 13.08 15.21 -4.22
CA ASP A 79 12.44 14.75 -3.00
C ASP A 79 11.38 13.75 -3.49
N ASP A 80 11.61 12.47 -3.16
CA ASP A 80 11.00 11.28 -3.78
C ASP A 80 9.56 11.10 -3.28
N THR A 81 8.85 12.20 -3.30
CA THR A 81 7.51 12.39 -2.81
C THR A 81 6.91 13.40 -3.78
N ASP A 82 6.69 12.92 -4.99
CA ASP A 82 5.68 13.51 -5.86
C ASP A 82 4.45 13.79 -4.97
N PRO A 83 4.06 15.06 -4.79
CA PRO A 83 3.01 15.44 -3.85
C PRO A 83 1.70 14.72 -4.17
N GLU A 84 1.47 14.37 -5.43
CA GLU A 84 0.33 13.59 -5.86
C GLU A 84 0.42 12.14 -5.37
N VAL A 85 1.59 11.52 -5.47
CA VAL A 85 1.83 10.16 -4.94
C VAL A 85 1.70 10.13 -3.42
N LYS A 86 2.08 11.19 -2.71
CA LYS A 86 1.87 11.29 -1.26
C LYS A 86 0.39 11.41 -0.92
N ALA A 87 -0.32 12.33 -1.57
CA ALA A 87 -1.74 12.54 -1.37
C ALA A 87 -2.54 11.25 -1.62
N LEU A 88 -2.23 10.54 -2.71
CA LEU A 88 -2.87 9.26 -3.04
C LEU A 88 -2.56 8.16 -2.01
N LYS A 89 -1.34 8.14 -1.44
CA LYS A 89 -0.99 7.18 -0.37
C LYS A 89 -1.74 7.47 0.93
N ASP A 90 -1.84 8.74 1.29
CA ASP A 90 -2.56 9.20 2.48
C ASP A 90 -4.06 8.88 2.34
N GLU A 91 -4.65 9.13 1.16
CA GLU A 91 -6.04 8.79 0.85
C GLU A 91 -6.30 7.28 0.89
N ILE A 92 -5.42 6.46 0.31
CA ILE A 92 -5.53 4.99 0.39
C ILE A 92 -5.47 4.51 1.85
N GLN A 93 -4.63 5.13 2.68
CA GLN A 93 -4.53 4.77 4.09
C GLN A 93 -5.81 5.12 4.84
N GLU A 94 -6.38 6.29 4.61
CA GLU A 94 -7.64 6.74 5.21
C GLU A 94 -8.80 5.82 4.81
N LEU A 95 -8.97 5.56 3.51
CA LEU A 95 -10.01 4.66 2.99
C LEU A 95 -9.88 3.24 3.53
N ARG A 96 -8.65 2.74 3.77
CA ARG A 96 -8.43 1.42 4.38
C ARG A 96 -8.87 1.38 5.83
N ILE A 97 -8.60 2.43 6.59
CA ILE A 97 -9.04 2.54 7.98
C ILE A 97 -10.57 2.58 8.02
N GLU A 98 -11.20 3.39 7.16
CA GLU A 98 -12.66 3.47 7.09
C GLU A 98 -13.30 2.13 6.74
N LEU A 99 -12.76 1.43 5.72
CA LEU A 99 -13.20 0.10 5.33
C LEU A 99 -13.08 -0.90 6.49
N GLN A 100 -11.96 -0.87 7.22
CA GLN A 100 -11.77 -1.74 8.39
C GLN A 100 -12.77 -1.42 9.50
N CYS A 101 -12.97 -0.14 9.82
CA CYS A 101 -13.97 0.26 10.80
C CYS A 101 -15.38 -0.15 10.40
N SER A 102 -15.74 -0.02 9.13
CA SER A 102 -17.04 -0.46 8.62
C SER A 102 -17.22 -1.97 8.76
N ARG A 103 -16.20 -2.77 8.40
CA ARG A 103 -16.24 -4.23 8.57
C ARG A 103 -16.36 -4.65 10.02
N VAL A 104 -15.60 -4.02 10.92
CA VAL A 104 -15.69 -4.31 12.35
C VAL A 104 -17.07 -3.96 12.89
N ARG A 105 -17.68 -2.84 12.46
CA ARG A 105 -19.05 -2.49 12.85
C ARG A 105 -20.07 -3.51 12.33
N GLU A 106 -19.92 -3.98 11.10
CA GLU A 106 -20.75 -5.03 10.53
C GLU A 106 -20.63 -6.35 11.30
N GLU A 107 -19.39 -6.79 11.56
CA GLU A 107 -19.12 -8.00 12.36
C GLU A 107 -19.69 -7.88 13.77
N LEU A 108 -19.53 -6.73 14.43
CA LEU A 108 -20.12 -6.46 15.74
C LEU A 108 -21.65 -6.47 15.70
N ALA A 109 -22.26 -5.91 14.65
CA ALA A 109 -23.72 -5.95 14.47
C ALA A 109 -24.25 -7.38 14.33
N LEU A 110 -23.48 -8.27 13.70
CA LEU A 110 -23.85 -9.67 13.50
C LEU A 110 -23.60 -10.54 14.74
N VAL A 111 -22.46 -10.37 15.42
CA VAL A 111 -22.02 -11.26 16.51
C VAL A 111 -22.43 -10.73 17.89
N MET A 112 -22.43 -9.41 18.09
CA MET A 112 -22.71 -8.76 19.38
C MET A 112 -23.55 -7.48 19.20
N PRO A 113 -24.84 -7.60 18.79
CA PRO A 113 -25.67 -6.45 18.44
C PRO A 113 -25.84 -5.41 19.57
N HIS A 114 -25.74 -5.87 20.83
CA HIS A 114 -25.87 -5.05 22.03
C HIS A 114 -24.69 -4.08 22.23
N VAL A 115 -23.53 -4.31 21.61
CA VAL A 115 -22.36 -3.41 21.67
C VAL A 115 -22.58 -2.13 20.87
N LEU A 116 -23.46 -2.17 19.86
CA LEU A 116 -23.84 -1.00 19.06
C LEU A 116 -25.06 -0.25 19.62
N GLN A 117 -25.70 -0.77 20.66
CA GLN A 117 -26.83 -0.10 21.32
C GLN A 117 -26.29 0.82 22.42
N PRO A 118 -26.55 2.14 22.38
CA PRO A 118 -26.26 3.00 23.52
C PRO A 118 -27.10 2.49 24.70
N ALA A 119 -26.46 2.28 25.84
CA ALA A 119 -27.13 1.85 27.06
C ALA A 119 -28.29 2.81 27.35
N GLU A 120 -29.52 2.32 27.31
CA GLU A 120 -30.67 3.10 27.75
C GLU A 120 -30.46 3.46 29.22
N ASP A 121 -30.37 4.75 29.51
CA ASP A 121 -30.16 5.30 30.85
C ASP A 121 -31.17 4.69 31.84
N GLU A 122 -30.68 3.85 32.76
CA GLU A 122 -31.40 3.55 33.99
C GLU A 122 -31.67 4.87 34.72
N LYS A 123 -32.93 5.33 34.67
CA LYS A 123 -33.44 6.48 35.40
C LYS A 123 -33.14 6.31 36.90
N LYS A 124 -31.98 6.81 37.36
CA LYS A 124 -31.73 7.05 38.78
C LYS A 124 -32.60 8.23 39.20
N THR A 125 -33.63 7.92 39.97
CA THR A 125 -34.51 8.88 40.64
C THR A 125 -33.69 9.90 41.44
N PRO A 126 -34.01 11.21 41.40
CA PRO A 126 -33.27 12.19 42.18
C PRO A 126 -33.70 12.07 43.64
N ARG A 127 -32.86 11.45 44.47
CA ARG A 127 -32.96 11.45 45.92
C ARG A 127 -32.11 12.61 46.43
N GLY A 128 -32.73 13.75 46.73
CA GLY A 128 -32.00 14.91 47.27
C GLY A 128 -32.72 16.25 47.14
N ALA A 129 -33.99 16.32 47.52
CA ALA A 129 -34.68 17.59 47.73
C ALA A 129 -34.92 17.75 49.24
N GLN A 130 -33.86 18.02 50.00
CA GLN A 130 -33.99 18.49 51.38
C GLN A 130 -32.71 19.20 51.80
N GLU A 131 -32.91 20.37 52.42
CA GLU A 131 -31.93 21.19 53.11
C GLU A 131 -30.98 22.01 52.22
N ILE A 132 -31.31 23.30 52.03
CA ILE A 132 -30.51 24.46 52.47
C ILE A 132 -31.33 25.72 52.08
N SER A 133 -32.16 26.22 53.01
CA SER A 133 -32.53 27.65 53.04
C SER A 133 -32.99 28.07 54.44
N VAL A 134 -32.24 27.67 55.47
CA VAL A 134 -32.28 28.33 56.78
C VAL A 134 -31.01 29.16 56.92
N ARG A 135 -31.20 30.42 57.34
CA ARG A 135 -30.22 31.51 57.55
C ARG A 135 -29.85 32.36 56.33
N ARG A 136 -30.59 33.44 56.12
CA ARG A 136 -30.11 34.81 56.45
C ARG A 136 -31.27 35.65 56.99
N LYS A 137 -31.13 36.11 58.23
CA LYS A 137 -32.08 36.94 58.99
C LYS A 137 -31.49 38.35 59.09
N GLY A 138 -32.32 39.38 58.86
CA GLY A 138 -32.10 40.79 59.23
C GLY A 138 -31.14 41.55 58.31
N THR A 139 -31.36 42.82 57.92
CA THR A 139 -31.99 43.95 58.61
C THR A 139 -32.12 45.13 57.64
N SER A 140 -33.28 45.83 57.56
CA SER A 140 -33.41 47.31 57.65
C SER A 140 -34.81 47.80 57.24
N GLY A 141 -35.45 48.60 58.11
CA GLY A 141 -36.46 49.60 57.70
C GLY A 141 -37.79 49.51 58.44
N GLY A 142 -37.99 50.37 59.46
CA GLY A 142 -39.26 50.58 60.17
C GLY A 142 -39.05 50.86 61.64
#